data_AF-A0A930W0M6-F1
#
_entry.id   AF-A0A930W0M6-F1
#
_cell.length_a   1.000
_cell.length_b   1.000
_cell.length_c   1.000
_cell.angle_alpha   90.00
_cell.angle_beta   90.00
_cell.angle_gamma   90.00
#
_symmetry.space_group_name_H-M   'P 1'
#
loop_
_entity.id
_entity.type
_entity.pdbx_description
1 polymer ?
#
loop_
_entity_poly.entity_id
_entity_poly.type
_entity_poly.pdbx_seq_one_letter_code
_entity_poly.pdbx_strand_id
1 'polypeptide(L)'
;MSEKHVYSFGKDHAGNDVTEVAGASVEEAKWIVGGKGANLAEMSKIGLPVPPGFSITCQTCVAYSNNGNVWPEGVTDEIDAAMATLEERMGKKLGDAEDPLLVSVRSGAPFSMPGMMDTVLNLGLNDESVQGLIKQTGNERFAWDSYRRFVQMFSGVVMGVSGQLFEDAIAAKKAEKGVKLDTELDANDLRDLVTWFKGIFAANVDVKEHPEVSKNGYAVFPSDPYLQLRLAEQAVFGSWMNDRAILYRKQNKIPDELGTAVNVQVMVFGNKGETSATGVAFTRNPADGTNERYGDFLINAQGEDVVAGIRNTEPIAD
;
A
#
# COMPACT_ATOMS: atom_id res chain seq x y z
N MET A 1 5.01 -27.57 -16.48
CA MET A 1 5.33 -26.88 -15.22
C MET A 1 4.16 -25.97 -14.95
N SER A 2 3.61 -25.96 -13.74
CA SER A 2 2.62 -24.94 -13.36
C SER A 2 3.22 -23.56 -13.59
N GLU A 3 2.43 -22.63 -14.12
CA GLU A 3 2.84 -21.23 -14.23
C GLU A 3 3.01 -20.68 -12.80
N LYS A 4 4.08 -19.92 -12.55
CA LYS A 4 4.37 -19.35 -11.24
C LYS A 4 3.80 -17.95 -11.15
N HIS A 5 3.02 -17.67 -10.11
CA HIS A 5 2.22 -16.45 -9.97
C HIS A 5 2.77 -15.46 -8.96
N VAL A 6 3.63 -15.91 -8.03
CA VAL A 6 4.19 -15.05 -6.97
C VAL A 6 5.72 -15.10 -6.96
N TYR A 7 6.37 -13.94 -6.85
CA TYR A 7 7.83 -13.79 -6.80
C TYR A 7 8.24 -12.95 -5.60
N SER A 8 9.00 -13.55 -4.68
CA SER A 8 9.50 -12.91 -3.46
C SER A 8 10.76 -12.09 -3.72
N PHE A 9 10.97 -11.03 -2.94
CA PHE A 9 12.19 -10.21 -2.95
C PHE A 9 12.63 -9.81 -1.55
N GLY A 10 13.92 -9.50 -1.41
CA GLY A 10 14.54 -9.06 -0.17
C GLY A 10 15.29 -10.18 0.57
N LYS A 11 15.73 -9.84 1.78
CA LYS A 11 16.57 -10.72 2.62
C LYS A 11 15.73 -11.60 3.56
N ASP A 12 16.28 -12.75 3.93
CA ASP A 12 15.78 -13.57 5.02
C ASP A 12 16.23 -13.05 6.40
N HIS A 13 15.80 -13.73 7.47
CA HIS A 13 16.16 -13.38 8.86
C HIS A 13 17.67 -13.49 9.14
N ALA A 14 18.41 -14.27 8.35
CA ALA A 14 19.86 -14.43 8.43
C ALA A 14 20.62 -13.41 7.56
N GLY A 15 19.90 -12.54 6.84
CA GLY A 15 20.47 -11.52 5.97
C GLY A 15 20.89 -12.03 4.58
N ASN A 16 20.57 -13.28 4.23
CA ASN A 16 20.81 -13.83 2.90
C ASN A 16 19.78 -13.27 1.93
N ASP A 17 20.21 -12.96 0.71
CA ASP A 17 19.30 -12.62 -0.37
C ASP A 17 18.55 -13.87 -0.84
N VAL A 18 17.22 -13.79 -0.79
CA VAL A 18 16.28 -14.85 -1.20
C VAL A 18 15.35 -14.35 -2.31
N THR A 19 15.80 -13.34 -3.06
CA THR A 19 15.05 -12.74 -4.17
C THR A 19 14.91 -13.70 -5.34
N GLU A 20 13.67 -13.92 -5.74
CA GLU A 20 13.30 -14.77 -6.85
C GLU A 20 13.36 -13.99 -8.17
N VAL A 21 13.75 -14.67 -9.25
CA VAL A 21 13.95 -14.03 -10.56
C VAL A 21 12.74 -14.30 -11.44
N ALA A 22 12.06 -13.25 -11.86
CA ALA A 22 11.05 -13.33 -12.92
C ALA A 22 11.74 -13.11 -14.28
N GLY A 23 11.77 -14.14 -15.15
CA GLY A 23 12.43 -14.05 -16.46
C GLY A 23 13.97 -14.08 -16.41
N ALA A 24 14.62 -13.93 -17.57
CA ALA A 24 16.08 -14.02 -17.69
C ALA A 24 16.81 -12.68 -17.47
N SER A 25 16.10 -11.55 -17.51
CA SER A 25 16.65 -10.20 -17.32
C SER A 25 15.64 -9.29 -16.62
N VAL A 26 16.09 -8.13 -16.11
CA VAL A 26 15.19 -7.11 -15.54
C VAL A 26 14.17 -6.64 -16.57
N GLU A 27 14.55 -6.50 -17.84
CA GLU A 27 13.62 -6.12 -18.91
C GLU A 27 12.53 -7.18 -19.14
N GLU A 28 12.87 -8.47 -19.07
CA GLU A 28 11.88 -9.54 -19.12
C GLU A 28 11.01 -9.58 -17.86
N ALA A 29 11.61 -9.37 -16.68
CA ALA A 29 10.91 -9.31 -15.40
C ALA A 29 9.80 -8.25 -15.40
N LYS A 30 10.02 -7.10 -16.06
CA LYS A 30 9.03 -6.02 -16.17
C LYS A 30 7.72 -6.49 -16.79
N TRP A 31 7.75 -7.45 -17.71
CA TRP A 31 6.56 -8.00 -18.34
C TRP A 31 5.83 -9.03 -17.49
N ILE A 32 6.47 -9.53 -16.42
CA ILE A 32 5.92 -10.55 -15.53
C ILE A 32 5.44 -9.92 -14.22
N VAL A 33 6.28 -9.12 -13.56
CA VAL A 33 6.01 -8.51 -12.23
C VAL A 33 5.89 -6.99 -12.28
N GLY A 34 5.78 -6.42 -13.47
CA GLY A 34 5.71 -4.98 -13.68
C GLY A 34 7.03 -4.25 -13.41
N GLY A 35 7.06 -2.97 -13.75
CA GLY A 35 8.24 -2.12 -13.55
C GLY A 35 8.68 -2.00 -12.10
N LYS A 36 7.72 -1.90 -11.16
CA LYS A 36 8.01 -1.78 -9.73
C LYS A 36 8.56 -3.09 -9.15
N GLY A 37 7.91 -4.22 -9.41
CA GLY A 37 8.36 -5.53 -8.91
C GLY A 37 9.74 -5.89 -9.44
N ALA A 38 9.97 -5.68 -10.74
CA ALA A 38 11.28 -5.92 -11.36
C ALA A 38 12.39 -5.09 -10.71
N ASN A 39 12.15 -3.80 -10.47
CA ASN A 39 13.13 -2.93 -9.83
C ASN A 39 13.31 -3.23 -8.34
N LEU A 40 12.26 -3.64 -7.60
CA LEU A 40 12.38 -4.06 -6.20
C LEU A 40 13.27 -5.31 -6.06
N ALA A 41 13.08 -6.28 -6.95
CA ALA A 41 13.92 -7.47 -7.01
C ALA A 41 15.37 -7.11 -7.38
N GLU A 42 15.59 -6.27 -8.38
CA GLU A 42 16.93 -5.84 -8.79
C GLU A 42 17.66 -5.08 -7.67
N MET A 43 16.99 -4.11 -7.04
CA MET A 43 17.55 -3.36 -5.91
C MET A 43 17.92 -4.27 -4.73
N SER A 44 17.09 -5.28 -4.46
CA SER A 44 17.38 -6.27 -3.41
C SER A 44 18.64 -7.08 -3.73
N LYS A 45 18.77 -7.54 -4.98
CA LYS A 45 19.92 -8.32 -5.46
C LYS A 45 21.25 -7.57 -5.44
N ILE A 46 21.24 -6.29 -5.80
CA ILE A 46 22.44 -5.46 -5.73
C ILE A 46 22.76 -4.99 -4.29
N GLY A 47 21.97 -5.42 -3.30
CA GLY A 47 22.24 -5.24 -1.88
C GLY A 47 21.74 -3.92 -1.28
N LEU A 48 20.82 -3.22 -1.94
CA LEU A 48 20.17 -2.04 -1.35
C LEU A 48 19.24 -2.44 -0.20
N PRO A 49 19.00 -1.56 0.79
CA PRO A 49 18.14 -1.85 1.94
C PRO A 49 16.65 -1.78 1.56
N VAL A 50 16.21 -2.73 0.75
CA VAL A 50 14.81 -2.87 0.32
C VAL A 50 14.04 -3.68 1.37
N PRO A 51 12.93 -3.17 1.94
CA PRO A 51 12.06 -3.96 2.79
C PRO A 51 11.53 -5.19 2.03
N PRO A 52 11.56 -6.39 2.63
CA PRO A 52 11.17 -7.62 1.94
C PRO A 52 9.69 -7.62 1.56
N GLY A 53 9.34 -8.46 0.60
CA GLY A 53 7.99 -8.56 0.08
C GLY A 53 7.87 -9.58 -1.05
N PHE A 54 6.77 -9.51 -1.80
CA PHE A 54 6.56 -10.29 -3.00
C PHE A 54 5.70 -9.55 -4.03
N SER A 55 5.76 -10.03 -5.27
CA SER A 55 4.98 -9.52 -6.39
C SER A 55 4.08 -10.63 -6.96
N ILE A 56 2.80 -10.33 -7.15
CA ILE A 56 1.84 -11.14 -7.89
C ILE A 56 1.87 -10.70 -9.36
N THR A 57 1.96 -11.63 -10.30
CA THR A 57 2.24 -11.31 -11.70
C THR A 57 1.13 -10.54 -12.43
N CYS A 58 1.55 -9.79 -13.46
CA CYS A 58 0.68 -9.19 -14.47
C CYS A 58 -0.25 -10.21 -15.14
N GLN A 59 0.26 -11.41 -15.45
CA GLN A 59 -0.50 -12.50 -16.06
C GLN A 59 -1.63 -12.97 -15.14
N THR A 60 -1.40 -12.97 -13.83
CA THR A 60 -2.43 -13.30 -12.83
C THR A 60 -3.57 -12.28 -12.87
N CYS A 61 -3.26 -10.97 -12.99
CA CYS A 61 -4.28 -9.94 -13.16
C CYS A 61 -5.16 -10.21 -14.40
N VAL A 62 -4.53 -10.53 -15.53
CA VAL A 62 -5.24 -10.80 -16.78
C VAL A 62 -6.12 -12.05 -16.65
N ALA A 63 -5.58 -13.12 -16.07
CA ALA A 63 -6.34 -14.36 -15.83
C ALA A 63 -7.53 -14.13 -14.89
N TYR A 64 -7.32 -13.38 -13.80
CA TYR A 64 -8.37 -12.99 -12.86
C TYR A 64 -9.49 -12.20 -13.55
N SER A 65 -9.15 -11.15 -14.29
CA SER A 65 -10.14 -10.31 -14.99
C SER A 65 -10.88 -11.07 -16.09
N ASN A 66 -10.19 -11.92 -16.86
CA ASN A 66 -10.82 -12.72 -17.92
C ASN A 66 -11.73 -13.83 -17.38
N ASN A 67 -11.55 -14.24 -16.13
CA ASN A 67 -12.36 -15.27 -15.46
C ASN A 67 -13.49 -14.67 -14.60
N GLY A 68 -13.93 -13.45 -14.91
CA GLY A 68 -15.03 -12.80 -14.18
C GLY A 68 -14.64 -12.41 -12.75
N ASN A 69 -13.39 -11.99 -12.53
CA ASN A 69 -12.84 -11.62 -11.24
C ASN A 69 -12.80 -12.80 -10.24
N VAL A 70 -12.48 -13.99 -10.76
CA VAL A 70 -12.28 -15.20 -9.97
C VAL A 70 -10.80 -15.58 -10.02
N TRP A 71 -10.22 -15.80 -8.85
CA TRP A 71 -8.82 -16.23 -8.71
C TRP A 71 -8.55 -17.51 -9.51
N PRO A 72 -7.47 -17.55 -10.32
CA PRO A 72 -7.04 -18.79 -10.95
C PRO A 72 -6.67 -19.85 -9.89
N GLU A 73 -6.85 -21.12 -10.24
CA GLU A 73 -6.58 -22.25 -9.34
C GLU A 73 -5.12 -22.22 -8.81
N GLY A 74 -4.95 -22.41 -7.51
CA GLY A 74 -3.64 -22.45 -6.84
C GLY A 74 -2.99 -21.08 -6.56
N VAL A 75 -3.46 -19.99 -7.17
CA VAL A 75 -2.86 -18.65 -6.99
C VAL A 75 -2.99 -18.18 -5.53
N THR A 76 -4.15 -18.38 -4.91
CA THR A 76 -4.36 -17.99 -3.51
C THR A 76 -3.44 -18.77 -2.57
N ASP A 77 -3.19 -20.04 -2.86
CA ASP A 77 -2.27 -20.87 -2.07
C ASP A 77 -0.82 -20.39 -2.22
N GLU A 78 -0.41 -19.94 -3.41
CA GLU A 78 0.91 -19.30 -3.62
C GLU A 78 1.05 -17.98 -2.85
N ILE A 79 -0.01 -17.16 -2.82
CA ILE A 79 -0.04 -15.89 -2.07
C ILE A 79 0.05 -16.17 -0.56
N ASP A 80 -0.74 -17.12 -0.06
CA ASP A 80 -0.75 -17.50 1.35
C ASP A 80 0.62 -18.06 1.77
N ALA A 81 1.27 -18.87 0.93
CA ALA A 81 2.62 -19.37 1.17
C ALA A 81 3.68 -18.26 1.17
N ALA A 82 3.57 -17.27 0.27
CA ALA A 82 4.45 -16.12 0.23
C ALA A 82 4.28 -15.22 1.47
N MET A 83 3.04 -14.99 1.93
CA MET A 83 2.81 -14.28 3.18
C MET A 83 3.36 -15.04 4.39
N ALA A 84 3.11 -16.35 4.50
CA ALA A 84 3.65 -17.15 5.61
C ALA A 84 5.19 -17.08 5.66
N THR A 85 5.83 -17.13 4.49
CA THR A 85 7.28 -16.96 4.36
C THR A 85 7.72 -15.55 4.78
N LEU A 86 6.98 -14.51 4.39
CA LEU A 86 7.27 -13.13 4.79
C LEU A 86 7.16 -12.93 6.31
N GLU A 87 6.12 -13.49 6.92
CA GLU A 87 5.93 -13.50 8.37
C GLU A 87 7.09 -14.20 9.10
N GLU A 88 7.53 -15.36 8.61
CA GLU A 88 8.68 -16.08 9.15
C GLU A 88 9.95 -15.24 9.07
N ARG A 89 10.23 -14.60 7.91
CA ARG A 89 11.40 -13.73 7.72
C ARG A 89 11.39 -12.53 8.67
N MET A 90 10.21 -11.98 8.93
CA MET A 90 10.05 -10.82 9.82
C MET A 90 9.97 -11.21 11.29
N GLY A 91 9.76 -12.49 11.62
CA GLY A 91 9.49 -12.94 12.98
C GLY A 91 8.21 -12.36 13.58
N LYS A 92 7.25 -11.96 12.73
CA LYS A 92 6.02 -11.24 13.08
C LYS A 92 4.84 -11.82 12.32
N LYS A 93 3.62 -11.61 12.83
CA LYS A 93 2.37 -12.00 12.15
C LYS A 93 1.61 -10.79 11.65
N LEU A 94 0.97 -10.92 10.50
CA LEU A 94 0.18 -9.86 9.86
C LEU A 94 -0.94 -9.44 10.81
N GLY A 95 -0.89 -8.18 11.26
CA GLY A 95 -1.86 -7.63 12.21
C GLY A 95 -1.88 -8.31 13.58
N ASP A 96 -0.74 -8.81 14.05
CA ASP A 96 -0.60 -9.31 15.43
C ASP A 96 -0.91 -8.23 16.48
N ALA A 97 -1.53 -8.63 17.60
CA ALA A 97 -1.96 -7.72 18.65
C ALA A 97 -0.82 -7.14 19.49
N GLU A 98 0.36 -7.79 19.53
CA GLU A 98 1.50 -7.40 20.36
C GLU A 98 2.65 -6.82 19.52
N ASP A 99 2.95 -7.45 18.38
CA ASP A 99 4.01 -7.07 17.45
C ASP A 99 3.54 -7.22 15.99
N PRO A 100 2.74 -6.26 15.48
CA PRO A 100 2.14 -6.38 14.16
C PRO A 100 3.18 -6.30 13.04
N LEU A 101 3.13 -7.28 12.12
CA LEU A 101 3.58 -7.07 10.76
C LEU A 101 2.51 -6.23 10.03
N LEU A 102 2.95 -5.14 9.40
CA LEU A 102 2.11 -4.32 8.52
C LEU A 102 2.73 -4.30 7.12
N VAL A 103 1.89 -4.27 6.10
CA VAL A 103 2.32 -4.28 4.70
C VAL A 103 1.71 -3.10 3.92
N SER A 104 2.36 -2.77 2.81
CA SER A 104 1.79 -1.96 1.74
C SER A 104 1.41 -2.84 0.56
N VAL A 105 0.34 -2.47 -0.13
CA VAL A 105 -0.12 -3.12 -1.36
C VAL A 105 -0.06 -2.09 -2.48
N ARG A 106 0.79 -2.34 -3.48
CA ARG A 106 1.17 -1.36 -4.50
C ARG A 106 1.06 -1.96 -5.89
N SER A 107 0.25 -1.34 -6.73
CA SER A 107 0.16 -1.62 -8.16
C SER A 107 1.49 -1.40 -8.90
N GLY A 108 1.75 -2.18 -9.96
CA GLY A 108 2.92 -2.03 -10.82
C GLY A 108 2.71 -2.63 -12.20
N ALA A 109 2.42 -1.81 -13.20
CA ALA A 109 2.35 -2.23 -14.60
C ALA A 109 3.76 -2.25 -15.24
N PRO A 110 3.95 -2.91 -16.39
CA PRO A 110 5.23 -2.88 -17.14
C PRO A 110 5.62 -1.46 -17.55
N PHE A 111 4.62 -0.63 -17.85
CA PHE A 111 4.77 0.78 -18.18
C PHE A 111 4.42 1.66 -16.98
N SER A 112 5.14 2.79 -16.84
CA SER A 112 4.83 3.77 -15.81
C SER A 112 3.48 4.43 -16.11
N MET A 113 2.57 4.39 -15.14
CA MET A 113 1.25 5.03 -15.21
C MET A 113 1.05 5.92 -13.97
N PRO A 114 1.70 7.10 -13.91
CA PRO A 114 1.70 7.94 -12.71
C PRO A 114 0.29 8.43 -12.33
N GLY A 115 -0.08 8.26 -11.06
CA GLY A 115 -1.38 8.68 -10.53
C GLY A 115 -2.57 7.89 -11.05
N MET A 116 -2.36 6.80 -11.79
CA MET A 116 -3.44 5.99 -12.38
C MET A 116 -3.80 4.76 -11.56
N MET A 117 -2.95 4.39 -10.60
CA MET A 117 -3.11 3.16 -9.84
C MET A 117 -2.86 3.41 -8.36
N ASP A 118 -3.68 2.75 -7.55
CA ASP A 118 -3.77 3.04 -6.13
C ASP A 118 -2.70 2.31 -5.31
N THR A 119 -2.52 2.75 -4.08
CA THR A 119 -1.64 2.17 -3.07
C THR A 119 -2.35 2.18 -1.72
N VAL A 120 -2.28 1.06 -1.01
CA VAL A 120 -2.76 0.96 0.36
C VAL A 120 -1.55 0.80 1.28
N LEU A 121 -1.43 1.67 2.28
CA LEU A 121 -0.38 1.59 3.31
C LEU A 121 -0.98 1.14 4.64
N ASN A 122 -0.11 0.68 5.55
CA ASN A 122 -0.47 0.27 6.91
C ASN A 122 -1.50 -0.88 6.96
N LEU A 123 -1.56 -1.72 5.92
CA LEU A 123 -2.47 -2.87 5.87
C LEU A 123 -2.09 -3.86 6.96
N GLY A 124 -3.11 -4.36 7.68
CA GLY A 124 -2.99 -5.18 8.87
C GLY A 124 -3.36 -4.45 10.16
N LEU A 125 -3.63 -3.14 10.10
CA LEU A 125 -4.14 -2.40 11.24
C LEU A 125 -5.60 -2.74 11.54
N ASN A 126 -5.86 -3.06 12.81
CA ASN A 126 -7.18 -3.28 13.39
C ASN A 126 -7.18 -2.78 14.86
N ASP A 127 -8.30 -2.93 15.57
CA ASP A 127 -8.43 -2.46 16.96
C ASP A 127 -7.48 -3.16 17.95
N GLU A 128 -6.99 -4.35 17.62
CA GLU A 128 -6.03 -5.11 18.43
C GLU A 128 -4.59 -4.74 18.03
N SER A 129 -4.28 -4.80 16.73
CA SER A 129 -2.93 -4.61 16.20
C SER A 129 -2.42 -3.17 16.32
N VAL A 130 -3.33 -2.18 16.40
CA VAL A 130 -2.94 -0.81 16.76
C VAL A 130 -2.34 -0.75 18.17
N GLN A 131 -2.79 -1.59 19.13
CA GLN A 131 -2.22 -1.63 20.48
C GLN A 131 -0.79 -2.17 20.47
N GLY A 132 -0.53 -3.21 19.67
CA GLY A 132 0.82 -3.71 19.43
C GLY A 132 1.71 -2.63 18.83
N LEU A 133 1.23 -1.89 17.83
CA LEU A 133 1.98 -0.77 17.24
C LEU A 133 2.30 0.33 18.27
N ILE A 134 1.35 0.67 19.16
CA ILE A 134 1.58 1.61 20.27
C ILE A 134 2.72 1.10 21.16
N LYS A 135 2.67 -0.16 21.57
CA LYS A 135 3.68 -0.79 22.43
C LYS A 135 5.07 -0.79 21.79
N GLN A 136 5.17 -1.12 20.51
CA GLN A 136 6.44 -1.18 19.78
C GLN A 136 7.09 0.19 19.58
N THR A 137 6.27 1.22 19.39
CA THR A 137 6.77 2.55 19.05
C THR A 137 6.87 3.48 20.23
N GLY A 138 6.15 3.21 21.32
CA GLY A 138 5.98 4.15 22.43
C GLY A 138 5.29 5.44 22.02
N ASN A 139 4.59 5.45 20.87
CA ASN A 139 4.02 6.64 20.26
C ASN A 139 2.55 6.40 19.91
N GLU A 140 1.68 6.67 20.88
CA GLU A 140 0.24 6.43 20.74
C GLU A 140 -0.40 7.26 19.61
N ARG A 141 0.01 8.53 19.51
CA ARG A 141 -0.45 9.43 18.45
C ARG A 141 -0.14 8.87 17.06
N PHE A 142 1.10 8.39 16.83
CA PHE A 142 1.51 7.81 15.55
C PHE A 142 0.69 6.57 15.17
N ALA A 143 0.41 5.69 16.14
CA ALA A 143 -0.35 4.47 15.86
C ALA A 143 -1.79 4.79 15.44
N TRP A 144 -2.47 5.69 16.16
CA TRP A 144 -3.82 6.13 15.79
C TRP A 144 -3.84 6.96 14.49
N ASP A 145 -2.81 7.78 14.23
CA ASP A 145 -2.67 8.48 12.94
C ASP A 145 -2.53 7.50 11.78
N SER A 146 -1.69 6.46 11.94
CA SER A 146 -1.51 5.42 10.94
C SER A 146 -2.80 4.63 10.73
N TYR A 147 -3.57 4.38 11.80
CA TYR A 147 -4.82 3.66 11.70
C TYR A 147 -5.93 4.47 11.02
N ARG A 148 -6.11 5.76 11.36
CA ARG A 148 -7.10 6.60 10.66
C ARG A 148 -6.76 6.76 9.18
N ARG A 149 -5.47 6.91 8.84
CA ARG A 149 -4.99 6.91 7.45
C ARG A 149 -5.30 5.61 6.74
N PHE A 150 -5.06 4.46 7.38
CA PHE A 150 -5.40 3.16 6.82
C PHE A 150 -6.90 3.03 6.53
N VAL A 151 -7.76 3.40 7.48
CA VAL A 151 -9.22 3.31 7.29
C VAL A 151 -9.65 4.19 6.12
N GLN A 152 -9.17 5.43 6.04
CA GLN A 152 -9.45 6.34 4.93
C GLN A 152 -8.97 5.78 3.57
N MET A 153 -7.69 5.39 3.47
CA MET A 153 -7.12 4.84 2.24
C MET A 153 -7.84 3.56 1.82
N PHE A 154 -8.05 2.61 2.73
CA PHE A 154 -8.73 1.36 2.42
C PHE A 154 -10.17 1.62 1.97
N SER A 155 -10.91 2.49 2.66
CA SER A 155 -12.28 2.83 2.29
C SER A 155 -12.36 3.47 0.89
N GLY A 156 -11.44 4.38 0.56
CA GLY A 156 -11.43 5.04 -0.73
C GLY A 156 -10.94 4.17 -1.88
N VAL A 157 -9.78 3.54 -1.70
CA VAL A 157 -9.10 2.75 -2.74
C VAL A 157 -9.78 1.40 -2.95
N VAL A 158 -10.12 0.69 -1.87
CA VAL A 158 -10.59 -0.69 -1.94
C VAL A 158 -12.11 -0.75 -2.07
N MET A 159 -12.83 0.17 -1.41
CA MET A 159 -14.30 0.16 -1.36
C MET A 159 -14.96 1.33 -2.11
N GLY A 160 -14.19 2.19 -2.78
CA GLY A 160 -14.75 3.29 -3.57
C GLY A 160 -15.46 4.39 -2.79
N VAL A 161 -15.27 4.47 -1.45
CA VAL A 161 -15.90 5.51 -0.62
C VAL A 161 -15.23 6.86 -0.87
N SER A 162 -16.01 7.91 -1.08
CA SER A 162 -15.47 9.25 -1.36
C SER A 162 -14.52 9.75 -0.25
N GLY A 163 -13.28 10.08 -0.63
CA GLY A 163 -12.27 10.66 0.25
C GLY A 163 -12.73 11.95 0.95
N GLN A 164 -13.61 12.73 0.30
CA GLN A 164 -14.13 13.99 0.85
C GLN A 164 -14.86 13.80 2.18
N LEU A 165 -15.55 12.67 2.37
CA LEU A 165 -16.26 12.38 3.63
C LEU A 165 -15.30 12.30 4.81
N PHE A 166 -14.09 11.78 4.59
CA PHE A 166 -13.05 11.66 5.60
C PHE A 166 -12.38 13.02 5.87
N GLU A 167 -12.13 13.80 4.83
CA GLU A 167 -11.61 15.18 4.96
C GLU A 167 -12.57 16.09 5.73
N ASP A 168 -13.88 15.98 5.47
CA ASP A 168 -14.92 16.72 6.19
C ASP A 168 -14.93 16.35 7.68
N ALA A 169 -14.75 15.06 8.01
CA ALA A 169 -14.67 14.59 9.38
C ALA A 169 -13.40 15.08 10.10
N ILE A 170 -12.24 15.11 9.43
CA ILE A 170 -11.01 15.72 9.97
C ILE A 170 -11.22 17.22 10.21
N ALA A 171 -11.78 17.94 9.24
CA ALA A 171 -12.06 19.37 9.36
C ALA A 171 -13.01 19.66 10.54
N ALA A 172 -14.04 18.85 10.73
CA ALA A 172 -14.96 18.96 11.86
C ALA A 172 -14.25 18.72 13.20
N LYS A 173 -13.40 17.68 13.31
CA LYS A 173 -12.62 17.42 14.53
C LYS A 173 -11.63 18.56 14.83
N LYS A 174 -10.97 19.13 13.81
CA LYS A 174 -10.09 20.29 13.99
C LYS A 174 -10.86 21.52 14.46
N ALA A 175 -12.03 21.78 13.90
CA ALA A 175 -12.90 22.88 14.33
C ALA A 175 -13.39 22.69 15.78
N GLU A 176 -13.75 21.47 16.17
CA GLU A 176 -14.11 21.10 17.55
C GLU A 176 -12.97 21.41 18.54
N LYS A 177 -11.73 21.12 18.13
CA LYS A 177 -10.52 21.31 18.96
C LYS A 177 -9.88 22.69 18.87
N GLY A 178 -10.34 23.53 17.94
CA GLY A 178 -9.80 24.88 17.72
C GLY A 178 -8.38 24.89 17.11
N VAL A 179 -7.98 23.82 16.43
CA VAL A 179 -6.66 23.66 15.80
C VAL A 179 -6.74 23.84 14.28
N LYS A 180 -5.60 24.07 13.61
CA LYS A 180 -5.56 24.30 12.16
C LYS A 180 -4.94 23.14 11.40
N LEU A 181 -3.92 22.51 11.99
CA LEU A 181 -3.14 21.45 11.38
C LEU A 181 -3.52 20.10 11.97
N ASP A 182 -3.48 19.06 11.14
CA ASP A 182 -3.72 17.67 11.58
C ASP A 182 -2.66 17.21 12.59
N THR A 183 -1.46 17.81 12.53
CA THR A 183 -0.37 17.56 13.46
C THR A 183 -0.67 18.00 14.89
N GLU A 184 -1.62 18.91 15.08
CA GLU A 184 -2.04 19.43 16.38
C GLU A 184 -3.10 18.54 17.06
N LEU A 185 -3.68 17.57 16.35
CA LEU A 185 -4.59 16.59 16.93
C LEU A 185 -3.82 15.58 17.79
N ASP A 186 -4.36 15.31 18.99
CA ASP A 186 -3.75 14.38 19.94
C ASP A 186 -4.16 12.91 19.67
N ALA A 187 -3.63 11.98 20.47
CA ALA A 187 -3.92 10.57 20.31
C ALA A 187 -5.41 10.21 20.52
N ASN A 188 -6.11 10.88 21.44
CA ASN A 188 -7.53 10.63 21.68
C ASN A 188 -8.36 11.15 20.52
N ASP A 189 -8.02 12.33 19.98
CA ASP A 189 -8.68 12.90 18.81
C ASP A 189 -8.59 11.98 17.59
N LEU A 190 -7.40 11.41 17.36
CA LEU A 190 -7.16 10.47 16.27
C LEU A 190 -7.89 9.14 16.48
N ARG A 191 -7.97 8.64 17.72
CA ARG A 191 -8.78 7.46 18.06
C ARG A 191 -10.27 7.71 17.81
N ASP A 192 -10.78 8.89 18.17
CA ASP A 192 -12.16 9.28 17.87
C ASP A 192 -12.40 9.34 16.35
N LEU A 193 -11.44 9.88 15.59
CA LEU A 193 -11.50 9.90 14.12
C LEU A 193 -11.52 8.49 13.52
N VAL A 194 -10.76 7.52 14.03
CA VAL A 194 -10.86 6.12 13.58
C VAL A 194 -12.30 5.61 13.74
N THR A 195 -12.94 5.91 14.86
CA THR A 195 -14.33 5.49 15.12
C THR A 195 -15.29 6.13 14.11
N TRP A 196 -15.16 7.44 13.86
CA TRP A 196 -15.97 8.14 12.86
C TRP A 196 -15.73 7.62 11.44
N PHE A 197 -14.47 7.34 11.08
CA PHE A 197 -14.09 6.84 9.77
C PHE A 197 -14.68 5.45 9.51
N LYS A 198 -14.67 4.56 10.50
CA LYS A 198 -15.38 3.27 10.42
C LYS A 198 -16.89 3.46 10.26
N GLY A 199 -17.47 4.49 10.87
CA GLY A 199 -18.86 4.87 10.66
C GLY A 199 -19.15 5.35 9.24
N ILE A 200 -18.26 6.17 8.65
CA ILE A 200 -18.33 6.59 7.26
C ILE A 200 -18.27 5.37 6.33
N PHE A 201 -17.34 4.45 6.54
CA PHE A 201 -17.28 3.18 5.83
C PHE A 201 -18.62 2.44 5.90
N ALA A 202 -19.13 2.22 7.12
CA ALA A 202 -20.35 1.44 7.34
C ALA A 202 -21.58 2.04 6.63
N ALA A 203 -21.62 3.37 6.51
CA ALA A 203 -22.73 4.10 5.89
C ALA A 203 -22.66 4.17 4.36
N ASN A 204 -21.47 3.95 3.75
CA ASN A 204 -21.25 4.22 2.33
C ASN A 204 -20.86 2.99 1.51
N VAL A 205 -20.53 1.86 2.14
CA VAL A 205 -20.22 0.60 1.44
C VAL A 205 -21.49 -0.21 1.21
N ASP A 206 -21.77 -0.56 -0.05
CA ASP A 206 -22.89 -1.44 -0.40
C ASP A 206 -22.55 -2.91 -0.10
N VAL A 207 -23.22 -3.49 0.90
CA VAL A 207 -23.06 -4.90 1.29
C VAL A 207 -23.50 -5.90 0.22
N LYS A 208 -24.23 -5.47 -0.82
CA LYS A 208 -24.57 -6.32 -1.97
C LYS A 208 -23.39 -6.46 -2.92
N GLU A 209 -22.62 -5.39 -3.08
CA GLU A 209 -21.41 -5.39 -3.91
C GLU A 209 -20.22 -5.99 -3.14
N HIS A 210 -20.19 -5.79 -1.82
CA HIS A 210 -19.15 -6.27 -0.91
C HIS A 210 -19.70 -7.14 0.24
N PRO A 211 -20.25 -8.33 -0.05
CA PRO A 211 -20.79 -9.22 0.98
C PRO A 211 -19.76 -9.70 2.00
N GLU A 212 -18.48 -9.73 1.64
CA GLU A 212 -17.36 -10.16 2.48
C GLU A 212 -17.10 -9.25 3.70
N VAL A 213 -17.53 -8.00 3.65
CA VAL A 213 -17.47 -7.06 4.79
C VAL A 213 -18.83 -6.87 5.47
N SER A 214 -19.84 -7.65 5.07
CA SER A 214 -21.18 -7.61 5.66
C SER A 214 -21.24 -8.39 6.97
N LYS A 215 -21.73 -7.74 8.03
CA LYS A 215 -22.05 -8.37 9.30
C LYS A 215 -23.44 -7.93 9.74
N ASN A 216 -24.34 -8.90 9.90
CA ASN A 216 -25.76 -8.65 10.25
C ASN A 216 -26.48 -7.68 9.28
N GLY A 217 -26.09 -7.66 8.00
CA GLY A 217 -26.69 -6.79 6.99
C GLY A 217 -26.13 -5.37 6.92
N TYR A 218 -25.06 -5.07 7.66
CA TYR A 218 -24.37 -3.79 7.64
C TYR A 218 -22.91 -3.97 7.26
N ALA A 219 -22.34 -3.01 6.53
CA ALA A 219 -20.92 -3.01 6.25
C ALA A 219 -20.13 -2.73 7.54
N VAL A 220 -19.10 -3.54 7.79
CA VAL A 220 -18.21 -3.39 8.94
C VAL A 220 -16.78 -3.38 8.43
N PHE A 221 -15.99 -2.39 8.84
CA PHE A 221 -14.59 -2.30 8.45
C PHE A 221 -13.86 -3.60 8.83
N PRO A 222 -13.19 -4.28 7.89
CA PRO A 222 -12.64 -5.62 8.13
C PRO A 222 -11.55 -5.57 9.19
N SER A 223 -11.72 -6.34 10.27
CA SER A 223 -10.70 -6.50 11.31
C SER A 223 -9.69 -7.60 10.98
N ASP A 224 -10.07 -8.56 10.13
CA ASP A 224 -9.20 -9.64 9.65
C ASP A 224 -8.16 -9.10 8.65
N PRO A 225 -6.86 -9.11 8.99
CA PRO A 225 -5.79 -8.64 8.12
C PRO A 225 -5.67 -9.40 6.79
N TYR A 226 -6.03 -10.68 6.75
CA TYR A 226 -5.96 -11.48 5.53
C TYR A 226 -7.11 -11.16 4.57
N LEU A 227 -8.29 -10.86 5.11
CA LEU A 227 -9.39 -10.29 4.32
C LEU A 227 -9.01 -8.90 3.77
N GLN A 228 -8.39 -8.04 4.58
CA GLN A 228 -7.88 -6.74 4.12
C GLN A 228 -6.92 -6.92 2.94
N LEU A 229 -5.95 -7.84 3.07
CA LEU A 229 -4.94 -8.11 2.03
C LEU A 229 -5.60 -8.56 0.72
N ARG A 230 -6.45 -9.59 0.80
CA ARG A 230 -7.16 -10.12 -0.38
C ARG A 230 -7.95 -9.03 -1.11
N LEU A 231 -8.67 -8.20 -0.37
CA LEU A 231 -9.48 -7.13 -0.97
C LEU A 231 -8.60 -6.04 -1.60
N ALA A 232 -7.47 -5.70 -0.98
CA ALA A 232 -6.52 -4.76 -1.55
C ALA A 232 -5.87 -5.28 -2.84
N GLU A 233 -5.54 -6.57 -2.92
CA GLU A 233 -5.03 -7.23 -4.13
C GLU A 233 -6.07 -7.20 -5.26
N GLN A 234 -7.32 -7.55 -4.96
CA GLN A 234 -8.44 -7.50 -5.89
C GLN A 234 -8.71 -6.07 -6.38
N ALA A 235 -8.65 -5.08 -5.50
CA ALA A 235 -8.80 -3.68 -5.87
C ALA A 235 -7.69 -3.19 -6.80
N VAL A 236 -6.44 -3.61 -6.57
CA VAL A 236 -5.33 -3.29 -7.49
C VAL A 236 -5.56 -3.90 -8.87
N PHE A 237 -5.98 -5.17 -8.96
CA PHE A 237 -6.36 -5.76 -10.25
C PHE A 237 -7.53 -5.03 -10.89
N GLY A 238 -8.56 -4.69 -10.11
CA GLY A 238 -9.72 -3.91 -10.56
C GLY A 238 -9.34 -2.53 -11.10
N SER A 239 -8.33 -1.88 -10.51
CA SER A 239 -7.84 -0.56 -10.94
C SER A 239 -7.30 -0.57 -12.37
N TRP A 240 -6.87 -1.73 -12.90
CA TRP A 240 -6.46 -1.84 -14.30
C TRP A 240 -7.63 -1.57 -15.25
N MET A 241 -8.85 -1.89 -14.85
CA MET A 241 -10.04 -1.73 -15.69
C MET A 241 -10.86 -0.48 -15.33
N ASN A 242 -10.33 0.42 -14.49
CA ASN A 242 -11.01 1.68 -14.21
C ASN A 242 -10.97 2.64 -15.43
N ASP A 243 -11.95 3.54 -15.51
CA ASP A 243 -12.11 4.44 -16.67
C ASP A 243 -10.86 5.30 -16.93
N ARG A 244 -10.20 5.75 -15.86
CA ARG A 244 -9.01 6.60 -15.93
C ARG A 244 -7.81 5.84 -16.51
N ALA A 245 -7.58 4.60 -16.08
CA ALA A 245 -6.52 3.73 -16.57
C ALA A 245 -6.78 3.31 -18.02
N ILE A 246 -8.01 2.96 -18.38
CA ILE A 246 -8.41 2.66 -19.76
C ILE A 246 -8.12 3.86 -20.68
N LEU A 247 -8.54 5.07 -20.26
CA LEU A 247 -8.30 6.28 -21.05
C LEU A 247 -6.80 6.57 -21.21
N TYR A 248 -6.03 6.45 -20.12
CA TYR A 248 -4.59 6.64 -20.15
C TYR A 248 -3.90 5.65 -21.11
N ARG A 249 -4.28 4.36 -21.05
CA ARG A 249 -3.73 3.34 -21.93
C ARG A 249 -4.04 3.59 -23.40
N LYS A 250 -5.28 3.99 -23.72
CA LYS A 250 -5.68 4.37 -25.09
C LYS A 250 -4.85 5.55 -25.61
N GLN A 251 -4.62 6.58 -24.78
CA GLN A 251 -3.81 7.74 -25.16
C GLN A 251 -2.34 7.38 -25.39
N ASN A 252 -1.78 6.49 -24.56
CA ASN A 252 -0.37 6.11 -24.61
C ASN A 252 -0.09 4.84 -25.42
N LYS A 253 -1.10 4.28 -26.10
CA LYS A 253 -1.02 3.04 -26.91
C LYS A 253 -0.49 1.84 -26.10
N ILE A 254 -0.90 1.72 -24.85
CA ILE A 254 -0.57 0.61 -23.97
C ILE A 254 -1.65 -0.47 -24.14
N PRO A 255 -1.30 -1.72 -24.49
CA PRO A 255 -2.28 -2.80 -24.65
C PRO A 255 -2.98 -3.20 -23.34
N ASP A 256 -4.26 -3.60 -23.43
CA ASP A 256 -5.08 -3.98 -22.28
C ASP A 256 -4.70 -5.34 -21.70
N GLU A 257 -4.14 -6.23 -22.54
CA GLU A 257 -3.71 -7.58 -22.20
C GLU A 257 -2.45 -7.65 -21.33
N LEU A 258 -1.85 -6.51 -20.97
CA LEU A 258 -0.66 -6.48 -20.13
C LEU A 258 -0.96 -6.66 -18.64
N GLY A 259 -2.13 -6.21 -18.18
CA GLY A 259 -2.47 -6.22 -16.75
C GLY A 259 -1.53 -5.37 -15.87
N THR A 260 -1.72 -5.49 -14.56
CA THR A 260 -0.86 -4.87 -13.54
C THR A 260 -0.44 -5.90 -12.51
N ALA A 261 0.80 -5.82 -12.03
CA ALA A 261 1.26 -6.62 -10.92
C ALA A 261 0.82 -5.99 -9.59
N VAL A 262 0.72 -6.82 -8.56
CA VAL A 262 0.52 -6.37 -7.17
C VAL A 262 1.82 -6.59 -6.42
N ASN A 263 2.31 -5.57 -5.70
CA ASN A 263 3.49 -5.68 -4.87
C ASN A 263 3.08 -5.55 -3.41
N VAL A 264 3.26 -6.61 -2.63
CA VAL A 264 3.04 -6.65 -1.19
C VAL A 264 4.39 -6.50 -0.52
N GLN A 265 4.56 -5.45 0.30
CA GLN A 265 5.86 -5.10 0.86
C GLN A 265 5.74 -4.68 2.32
N VAL A 266 6.66 -5.13 3.17
CA VAL A 266 6.71 -4.75 4.58
C VAL A 266 6.76 -3.23 4.76
N MET A 267 5.95 -2.72 5.68
CA MET A 267 5.93 -1.30 6.02
C MET A 267 7.22 -0.86 6.70
N VAL A 268 7.68 0.31 6.30
CA VAL A 268 8.64 1.14 7.03
C VAL A 268 8.01 2.51 7.25
N PHE A 269 8.30 3.14 8.40
CA PHE A 269 7.57 4.32 8.85
C PHE A 269 8.46 5.56 8.84
N GLY A 270 8.16 6.50 7.93
CA GLY A 270 8.75 7.84 7.93
C GLY A 270 8.12 8.79 8.95
N ASN A 271 7.01 8.41 9.57
CA ASN A 271 6.19 9.21 10.50
C ASN A 271 6.29 8.77 11.97
N LYS A 272 7.38 8.10 12.36
CA LYS A 272 7.58 7.66 13.76
C LYS A 272 7.96 8.82 14.70
N GLY A 273 8.42 9.94 14.15
CA GLY A 273 8.87 11.12 14.89
C GLY A 273 9.95 11.89 14.11
N GLU A 274 10.66 12.77 14.81
CA GLU A 274 11.63 13.71 14.22
C GLU A 274 12.90 13.06 13.65
N THR A 275 13.16 11.78 13.98
CA THR A 275 14.30 11.00 13.44
C THR A 275 13.86 10.04 12.33
N SER A 276 12.71 10.29 11.70
CA SER A 276 12.17 9.50 10.59
C SER A 276 11.71 10.45 9.50
N ALA A 277 11.91 10.04 8.25
CA ALA A 277 11.57 10.86 7.10
C ALA A 277 11.18 9.98 5.90
N THR A 278 10.51 10.59 4.93
CA THR A 278 10.22 10.01 3.62
C THR A 278 10.54 11.04 2.55
N GLY A 279 10.94 10.60 1.37
CA GLY A 279 11.28 11.51 0.28
C GLY A 279 11.36 10.84 -1.07
N VAL A 280 11.47 11.67 -2.10
CA VAL A 280 11.64 11.27 -3.50
C VAL A 280 12.82 12.05 -4.06
N ALA A 281 13.72 11.35 -4.74
CA ALA A 281 14.91 11.98 -5.31
C ALA A 281 15.21 11.45 -6.72
N PHE A 282 15.86 12.31 -7.49
CA PHE A 282 16.44 12.04 -8.78
C PHE A 282 17.96 12.25 -8.67
N THR A 283 18.72 11.38 -9.34
CA THR A 283 20.18 11.46 -9.37
C THR A 283 20.71 12.65 -10.19
N ARG A 284 19.84 13.29 -10.98
CA ARG A 284 20.08 14.51 -11.76
C ARG A 284 18.79 15.32 -11.77
N ASN A 285 18.90 16.63 -12.01
CA ASN A 285 17.73 17.48 -12.15
C ASN A 285 16.89 17.04 -13.37
N PRO A 286 15.61 16.64 -13.18
CA PRO A 286 14.77 16.14 -14.27
C PRO A 286 14.28 17.26 -15.20
N ALA A 287 14.39 18.53 -14.82
CA ALA A 287 13.94 19.67 -15.61
C ALA A 287 14.96 20.10 -16.68
N ASP A 288 16.26 20.08 -16.35
CA ASP A 288 17.32 20.59 -17.25
C ASP A 288 18.49 19.60 -17.48
N GLY A 289 18.52 18.48 -16.76
CA GLY A 289 19.57 17.46 -16.87
C GLY A 289 20.85 17.78 -16.09
N THR A 290 20.87 18.86 -15.31
CA THR A 290 22.01 19.26 -14.48
C THR A 290 22.38 18.14 -13.50
N ASN A 291 23.69 17.92 -13.33
CA ASN A 291 24.22 16.87 -12.45
C ASN A 291 24.21 17.31 -10.98
N GLU A 292 23.01 17.38 -10.40
CA GLU A 292 22.76 17.69 -8.99
C GLU A 292 21.78 16.70 -8.38
N ARG A 293 21.83 16.56 -7.05
CA ARG A 293 20.83 15.79 -6.31
C ARG A 293 19.56 16.64 -6.26
N TYR A 294 18.52 16.19 -6.93
CA TYR A 294 17.25 16.89 -7.00
C TYR A 294 16.18 16.05 -6.30
N GLY A 295 15.42 16.63 -5.38
CA GLY A 295 14.39 15.89 -4.69
C GLY A 295 13.88 16.60 -3.45
N ASP A 296 12.85 16.00 -2.87
CA ASP A 296 12.06 16.54 -1.77
C ASP A 296 11.94 15.48 -0.67
N PHE A 297 12.01 15.90 0.59
CA PHE A 297 11.74 15.05 1.74
C PHE A 297 10.87 15.75 2.77
N LEU A 298 10.27 14.95 3.66
CA LEU A 298 9.53 15.41 4.83
C LEU A 298 9.92 14.57 6.04
N ILE A 299 10.28 15.27 7.13
CA ILE A 299 10.44 14.67 8.45
C ILE A 299 9.05 14.35 9.02
N ASN A 300 8.97 13.22 9.72
CA ASN A 300 7.77 12.78 10.42
C ASN A 300 6.53 12.74 9.50
N ALA A 301 6.66 12.02 8.38
CA ALA A 301 5.67 11.98 7.29
C ALA A 301 5.59 10.58 6.63
N GLN A 302 4.47 10.29 5.95
CA GLN A 302 4.38 9.15 5.04
C GLN A 302 4.52 9.61 3.59
N GLY A 303 4.84 8.69 2.67
CA GLY A 303 5.08 9.03 1.26
C GLY A 303 3.90 9.76 0.59
N GLU A 304 2.68 9.52 1.07
CA GLU A 304 1.47 10.25 0.67
C GLU A 304 1.60 11.77 0.91
N ASP A 305 2.14 12.18 2.06
CA ASP A 305 2.23 13.60 2.42
C ASP A 305 3.19 14.37 1.49
N VAL A 306 4.22 13.70 0.96
CA VAL A 306 5.16 14.27 -0.02
C VAL A 306 4.48 14.46 -1.38
N VAL A 307 3.57 13.55 -1.76
CA VAL A 307 2.87 13.60 -3.06
C VAL A 307 1.66 14.54 -3.02
N ALA A 308 0.97 14.62 -1.88
CA ALA A 308 -0.26 15.40 -1.73
C ALA A 308 -0.01 16.93 -1.70
N GLY A 309 1.22 17.38 -1.40
CA GLY A 309 1.57 18.80 -1.36
C GLY A 309 0.87 19.59 -0.23
N ILE A 310 0.34 18.90 0.78
CA ILE A 310 -0.34 19.52 1.94
C ILE A 310 0.69 20.15 2.89
N ARG A 311 1.89 19.56 2.96
CA ARG A 311 3.03 20.06 3.72
C ARG A 311 4.11 20.56 2.76
N ASN A 312 4.77 21.65 3.12
CA ASN A 312 5.93 22.14 2.39
C ASN A 312 7.07 21.14 2.57
N THR A 313 7.57 20.60 1.45
CA THR A 313 8.74 19.72 1.42
C THR A 313 10.02 20.51 1.62
N GLU A 314 11.04 19.82 2.14
CA GLU A 314 12.41 20.32 2.21
C GLU A 314 13.24 19.70 1.08
N PRO A 315 14.12 20.46 0.40
CA PRO A 315 14.92 19.93 -0.69
C PRO A 315 16.00 18.99 -0.15
N ILE A 316 16.28 17.89 -0.84
CA ILE A 316 17.30 16.90 -0.42
C ILE A 316 18.74 17.44 -0.40
N ALA A 317 18.95 18.67 -0.89
CA ALA A 317 20.24 19.34 -0.86
C ALA A 317 20.55 19.98 0.51
N ASP A 318 19.52 20.21 1.33
CA ASP A 318 19.62 20.74 2.70
C ASP A 318 19.92 19.63 3.72
#